data_AF-A0A8H7C1F5-F1
#
_entry.id   AF-A0A8H7C1F5-F1
#
_cell.length_a   1.000
_cell.length_b   1.000
_cell.length_c   1.000
_cell.angle_alpha   90.00
_cell.angle_beta   90.00
_cell.angle_gamma   90.00
#
_symmetry.space_group_name_H-M   'P 1'
#
loop_
_entity.id
_entity.type
_entity.pdbx_description
1 polymer ?
#
loop_
_entity_poly.entity_id
_entity_poly.type
_entity_poly.pdbx_seq_one_letter_code
_entity_poly.pdbx_strand_id
1 'polypeptide(L)'
;MEESTTSAMQLCTSCKQQRGIDQFKQGKDGKVSKTCRSCLARYAQNYTAKKGLTAKEPKFRDSDNDTDFDGLSELSLQIFLEAVEEAQDEISLAACVDISSLKEEMGYGKDLLDYAKELAKKIQERSQYCFIYHSLYESKREPHIRYMFTCAQSKEREHKSKKGGKEGAQSRDRRTMPRFDCHGWLHMTLHINSPSTFIKITHQDHHVPYYCIDVPKEVQNYVLENLDMTPQQLWGRILTKIHKPNFSQRAIYYLWSKHNSRKWTLDSDELQSAKSFLRTNGDVVKEIPLHEEPGFKALAFSLPEILEKWGSRIREISLDSSWKTNGSNFEIFALLGELHGSGCPLGYLFIKSDQSGQAGGKERFITEFLAHFKSFWKINAIVTLTDKELNAKHPANSPDHMMGI
;
A
#
# COMPACT_ATOMS: atom_id res chain seq x y z
N MET A 1 -13.07 -1.07 67.57
CA MET A 1 -12.11 -1.40 66.50
C MET A 1 -12.96 -1.91 65.34
N GLU A 2 -13.31 -1.04 64.39
CA GLU A 2 -13.95 -1.45 63.15
C GLU A 2 -12.89 -1.46 62.04
N GLU A 3 -12.73 -2.63 61.43
CA GLU A 3 -11.73 -2.93 60.42
C GLU A 3 -12.05 -2.18 59.11
N SER A 4 -11.14 -1.28 58.73
CA SER A 4 -11.11 -0.63 57.43
C SER A 4 -10.75 -1.65 56.35
N THR A 5 -11.77 -2.13 55.62
CA THR A 5 -11.59 -2.94 54.41
C THR A 5 -10.99 -2.08 53.29
N THR A 6 -9.69 -2.28 53.00
CA THR A 6 -9.02 -1.68 51.83
C THR A 6 -9.62 -2.24 50.54
N SER A 7 -10.49 -1.46 49.90
CA SER A 7 -11.07 -1.78 48.60
C SER A 7 -9.99 -1.82 47.51
N ALA A 8 -9.87 -2.95 46.83
CA ALA A 8 -8.91 -3.13 45.75
C ALA A 8 -9.18 -2.16 44.59
N MET A 9 -8.11 -1.50 44.11
CA MET A 9 -8.17 -0.48 43.06
C MET A 9 -7.61 -0.98 41.72
N GLN A 10 -8.19 -0.52 40.62
CA GLN A 10 -7.77 -0.84 39.25
C GLN A 10 -7.68 0.43 38.39
N LEU A 11 -6.65 0.51 37.54
CA LEU A 11 -6.46 1.61 36.59
C LEU A 11 -7.36 1.45 35.36
N CYS A 12 -8.17 2.46 35.05
CA CYS A 12 -8.96 2.45 33.83
C CYS A 12 -8.09 2.77 32.60
N THR A 13 -8.11 1.90 31.59
CA THR A 13 -7.35 2.10 30.36
C THR A 13 -7.79 3.30 29.51
N SER A 14 -9.05 3.74 29.63
CA SER A 14 -9.63 4.84 28.85
C SER A 14 -9.44 6.22 29.48
N CYS A 15 -9.68 6.40 30.78
CA CYS A 15 -9.50 7.70 31.46
C CYS A 15 -8.21 7.81 32.28
N LYS A 16 -7.44 6.72 32.39
CA LYS A 16 -6.19 6.65 33.17
C LYS A 16 -6.34 6.98 34.66
N GLN A 17 -7.55 6.88 35.22
CA GLN A 17 -7.80 7.07 36.66
C GLN A 17 -7.87 5.73 37.39
N GLN A 18 -7.29 5.67 38.59
CA GLN A 18 -7.48 4.56 39.54
C GLN A 18 -8.88 4.64 40.15
N ARG A 19 -9.59 3.51 40.16
CA ARG A 19 -10.95 3.38 40.70
C ARG A 19 -11.11 2.06 41.42
N GLY A 20 -12.03 1.98 42.37
CA GLY A 20 -12.40 0.70 43.00
C GLY A 20 -12.87 -0.32 41.96
N ILE A 21 -12.64 -1.61 42.21
CA ILE A 21 -13.02 -2.71 41.28
C ILE A 21 -14.54 -2.74 41.02
N ASP A 22 -15.36 -2.30 41.98
CA ASP A 22 -16.82 -2.12 41.86
C ASP A 22 -17.22 -1.19 40.69
N GLN A 23 -16.34 -0.25 40.34
CA GLN A 23 -16.51 0.69 39.23
C GLN A 23 -16.23 0.08 37.86
N PHE A 24 -15.94 -1.22 37.79
CA PHE A 24 -15.72 -1.96 36.55
C PHE A 24 -16.79 -3.04 36.34
N LYS A 25 -16.96 -3.48 35.10
CA LYS A 25 -17.93 -4.54 34.77
C LYS A 25 -17.24 -5.90 34.95
N GLN A 26 -17.81 -6.80 35.74
CA GLN A 26 -17.37 -8.20 35.81
C GLN A 26 -18.06 -9.00 34.70
N GLY A 27 -17.27 -9.78 33.96
CA GLY A 27 -17.76 -10.77 33.00
C GLY A 27 -18.25 -12.03 33.71
N LYS A 28 -18.95 -12.90 32.96
CA LYS A 28 -19.46 -14.18 33.49
C LYS A 28 -18.35 -15.10 34.03
N ASP A 29 -17.13 -14.94 33.54
CA ASP A 29 -15.95 -15.71 33.94
C ASP A 29 -15.19 -15.09 35.13
N GLY A 30 -15.81 -14.16 35.88
CA GLY A 30 -15.18 -13.44 37.00
C GLY A 30 -14.15 -12.37 36.60
N LYS A 31 -13.77 -12.30 35.32
CA LYS A 31 -12.81 -11.29 34.81
C LYS A 31 -13.40 -9.87 34.86
N VAL A 32 -12.68 -8.96 35.49
CA VAL A 32 -13.03 -7.53 35.58
C VAL A 32 -12.57 -6.81 34.31
N SER A 33 -13.46 -6.00 33.71
CA SER A 33 -13.14 -5.19 32.54
C SER A 33 -12.00 -4.20 32.82
N LYS A 34 -11.16 -3.91 31.81
CA LYS A 34 -10.09 -2.89 31.89
C LYS A 34 -10.60 -1.45 31.75
N THR A 35 -11.90 -1.26 31.53
CA THR A 35 -12.54 0.05 31.33
C THR A 35 -13.65 0.25 32.35
N CYS A 36 -13.64 1.38 33.06
CA CYS A 36 -14.63 1.65 34.10
C CYS A 36 -16.02 1.87 33.50
N ARG A 37 -17.06 1.66 34.30
CA ARG A 37 -18.47 1.76 33.91
C ARG A 37 -18.82 3.14 33.36
N SER A 38 -18.26 4.22 33.91
CA SER A 38 -18.50 5.58 33.41
C SER A 38 -17.91 5.80 32.02
N CYS A 39 -16.72 5.27 31.73
CA CYS A 39 -16.14 5.33 30.38
C CYS A 39 -16.92 4.45 29.40
N LEU A 40 -17.38 3.26 29.83
CA LEU A 40 -18.23 2.39 29.00
C LEU A 40 -19.58 3.06 28.67
N ALA A 41 -20.21 3.72 29.64
CA ALA A 41 -21.45 4.48 29.43
C ALA A 41 -21.22 5.65 28.46
N ARG A 42 -20.12 6.39 28.62
CA ARG A 42 -19.73 7.46 27.69
C ARG A 42 -19.44 6.93 26.28
N TYR A 43 -18.81 5.76 26.17
CA TYR A 43 -18.62 5.09 24.88
C TYR A 43 -19.96 4.69 24.25
N ALA A 44 -20.88 4.12 25.03
CA ALA A 44 -22.20 3.75 24.56
C ALA A 44 -23.01 4.98 24.11
N GLN A 45 -22.97 6.06 24.88
CA GLN A 45 -23.59 7.35 24.54
C GLN A 45 -22.97 7.99 23.30
N ASN A 46 -21.64 7.98 23.17
CA ASN A 46 -20.97 8.47 21.97
C ASN A 46 -21.26 7.58 20.75
N TYR A 47 -21.44 6.27 20.95
CA TYR A 47 -21.82 5.35 19.90
C TYR A 47 -23.28 5.59 19.46
N THR A 48 -24.23 5.78 20.38
CA THR A 48 -25.61 6.15 20.04
C THR A 48 -25.72 7.57 19.50
N ALA A 49 -24.94 8.53 19.98
CA ALA A 49 -24.87 9.88 19.43
C ALA A 49 -24.24 9.90 18.03
N LYS A 50 -23.20 9.09 17.78
CA LYS A 50 -22.70 8.86 16.41
C LYS A 50 -23.75 8.16 15.54
N LYS A 51 -24.49 7.19 16.10
CA LYS A 51 -25.56 6.47 15.38
C LYS A 51 -26.80 7.36 15.12
N GLY A 52 -27.01 8.39 15.94
CA GLY A 52 -28.07 9.40 15.81
C GLY A 52 -27.67 10.63 14.98
N LEU A 53 -26.38 10.96 14.89
CA LEU A 53 -25.81 11.90 13.92
C LEU A 53 -25.56 11.25 12.55
N THR A 54 -25.49 9.92 12.50
CA THR A 54 -25.83 9.12 11.32
C THR A 54 -27.31 8.70 11.38
N ALA A 55 -28.21 9.64 11.70
CA ALA A 55 -29.61 9.48 11.34
C ALA A 55 -29.64 9.31 9.81
N LYS A 56 -29.69 8.05 9.40
CA LYS A 56 -29.94 7.53 8.06
C LYS A 56 -29.94 8.62 6.97
N GLU A 57 -28.76 8.93 6.43
CA GLU A 57 -28.68 8.92 4.97
C GLU A 57 -29.31 7.58 4.54
N PRO A 58 -30.20 7.58 3.54
CA PRO A 58 -30.76 6.33 3.07
C PRO A 58 -29.57 5.48 2.62
N LYS A 59 -29.17 4.51 3.45
CA LYS A 59 -28.80 3.23 2.90
C LYS A 59 -30.02 2.85 2.10
N PHE A 60 -29.98 3.11 0.80
CA PHE A 60 -30.83 2.41 -0.13
C PHE A 60 -30.51 0.94 0.15
N ARG A 61 -31.36 0.32 0.96
CA ARG A 61 -31.54 -1.12 0.90
C ARG A 61 -32.05 -1.31 -0.52
N ASP A 62 -31.15 -1.52 -1.47
CA ASP A 62 -31.48 -2.48 -2.52
C ASP A 62 -32.01 -3.69 -1.76
N SER A 63 -33.27 -4.03 -1.99
CA SER A 63 -33.80 -5.25 -1.44
C SER A 63 -32.85 -6.36 -1.86
N ASP A 64 -32.38 -7.15 -0.90
CA ASP A 64 -31.75 -8.46 -1.13
C ASP A 64 -32.78 -9.43 -1.72
N ASN A 65 -33.54 -9.00 -2.72
CA ASN A 65 -34.35 -9.88 -3.54
C ASN A 65 -33.40 -10.43 -4.59
N ASP A 66 -32.92 -11.64 -4.30
CA ASP A 66 -32.35 -12.57 -5.28
C ASP A 66 -33.42 -12.99 -6.34
N THR A 67 -34.36 -12.11 -6.71
CA THR A 67 -35.49 -12.37 -7.62
C THR A 67 -35.73 -11.24 -8.62
N ASP A 68 -34.87 -10.21 -8.67
CA ASP A 68 -34.99 -9.10 -9.64
C ASP A 68 -34.79 -9.55 -11.10
N PHE A 69 -34.43 -10.83 -11.33
CA PHE A 69 -34.17 -11.44 -12.63
C PHE A 69 -35.37 -12.23 -13.20
N ASP A 70 -36.37 -12.55 -12.37
CA ASP A 70 -37.49 -13.40 -12.80
C ASP A 70 -38.42 -12.66 -13.78
N GLY A 71 -38.42 -13.12 -15.03
CA GLY A 71 -39.37 -12.68 -16.07
C GLY A 71 -38.86 -11.66 -17.09
N LEU A 72 -37.57 -11.28 -17.06
CA LEU A 72 -36.98 -10.44 -18.10
C LEU A 72 -36.57 -11.27 -19.31
N SER A 73 -36.97 -10.82 -20.51
CA SER A 73 -36.48 -11.37 -21.77
C SER A 73 -35.00 -11.08 -21.95
N GLU A 74 -34.25 -12.07 -22.43
CA GLU A 74 -32.83 -11.91 -22.75
C GLU A 74 -32.63 -11.00 -23.97
N LEU A 75 -31.75 -10.01 -23.83
CA LEU A 75 -31.33 -9.10 -24.89
C LEU A 75 -29.93 -9.47 -25.38
N SER A 76 -29.65 -9.23 -26.67
CA SER A 76 -28.27 -9.27 -27.15
C SER A 76 -27.46 -8.12 -26.55
N LEU A 77 -26.15 -8.32 -26.37
CA LEU A 77 -25.24 -7.27 -25.92
C LEU A 77 -25.33 -5.98 -26.75
N GLN A 78 -25.49 -6.11 -28.07
CA GLN A 78 -25.54 -4.95 -28.97
C GLN A 78 -26.80 -4.11 -28.74
N ILE A 79 -27.97 -4.75 -28.60
CA ILE A 79 -29.24 -4.06 -28.32
C ILE A 79 -29.18 -3.34 -26.97
N PHE A 80 -28.58 -3.98 -25.95
CA PHE A 80 -28.41 -3.33 -24.66
C PHE A 80 -27.50 -2.09 -24.74
N LEU A 81 -26.39 -2.17 -25.48
CA LEU A 81 -25.47 -1.04 -25.66
C LEU A 81 -26.11 0.12 -26.44
N GLU A 82 -26.97 -0.18 -27.42
CA GLU A 82 -27.76 0.84 -28.13
C GLU A 82 -28.75 1.53 -27.19
N ALA A 83 -29.47 0.78 -26.35
CA ALA A 83 -30.36 1.37 -25.35
C ALA A 83 -29.62 2.27 -24.34
N VAL A 84 -28.38 1.92 -23.99
CA VAL A 84 -27.50 2.76 -23.15
C VAL A 84 -27.11 4.05 -23.86
N GLU A 85 -26.83 4.00 -25.16
CA GLU A 85 -26.49 5.18 -25.98
C GLU A 85 -27.70 6.11 -26.15
N GLU A 86 -28.91 5.55 -26.32
CA GLU A 86 -30.16 6.30 -26.46
C GLU A 86 -30.62 6.99 -25.16
N ALA A 87 -30.30 6.44 -23.99
CA ALA A 87 -30.69 6.99 -22.70
C ALA A 87 -30.04 8.35 -22.38
N GLN A 88 -28.94 8.71 -23.06
CA GLN A 88 -28.24 10.00 -22.98
C GLN A 88 -27.98 10.50 -21.55
N ASP A 89 -28.86 11.36 -21.02
CA ASP A 89 -28.65 12.21 -19.85
C ASP A 89 -29.07 11.56 -18.52
N GLU A 90 -30.06 10.67 -18.56
CA GLU A 90 -30.52 9.91 -17.39
C GLU A 90 -30.64 8.44 -17.77
N ILE A 91 -29.73 7.63 -17.23
CA ILE A 91 -29.70 6.20 -17.50
C ILE A 91 -30.37 5.50 -16.33
N SER A 92 -31.42 4.72 -16.59
CA SER A 92 -31.98 3.78 -15.62
C SER A 92 -32.45 2.54 -16.37
N LEU A 93 -31.57 1.53 -16.47
CA LEU A 93 -31.82 0.34 -17.26
C LEU A 93 -31.52 -0.91 -16.42
N ALA A 94 -32.35 -1.94 -16.59
CA ALA A 94 -32.15 -3.27 -16.03
C ALA A 94 -32.49 -4.31 -17.11
N ALA A 95 -31.57 -5.22 -17.41
CA ALA A 95 -31.78 -6.24 -18.44
C ALA A 95 -30.97 -7.50 -18.18
N CYS A 96 -31.50 -8.64 -18.62
CA CYS A 96 -30.71 -9.86 -18.84
C CYS A 96 -30.06 -9.76 -20.21
N VAL A 97 -28.73 -9.86 -20.26
CA VAL A 97 -27.94 -9.63 -21.47
C VAL A 97 -27.09 -10.85 -21.78
N ASP A 98 -27.22 -11.39 -22.99
CA ASP A 98 -26.35 -12.43 -23.50
C ASP A 98 -24.97 -11.83 -23.84
N ILE A 99 -23.94 -12.30 -23.12
CA ILE A 99 -22.53 -11.87 -23.30
C ILE A 99 -21.68 -12.96 -23.98
N SER A 100 -22.28 -13.92 -24.68
CA SER A 100 -21.54 -14.97 -25.42
C SER A 100 -20.53 -14.38 -26.40
N SER A 101 -20.94 -13.36 -27.17
CA SER A 101 -20.07 -12.66 -28.13
C SER A 101 -18.86 -12.00 -27.47
N LEU A 102 -19.02 -11.47 -26.25
CA LEU A 102 -17.92 -10.91 -25.46
C LEU A 102 -16.97 -12.01 -24.98
N LYS A 103 -17.50 -13.16 -24.56
CA LYS A 103 -16.68 -14.31 -24.14
C LYS A 103 -15.85 -14.87 -25.29
N GLU A 104 -16.41 -14.90 -26.50
CA GLU A 104 -15.70 -15.27 -27.72
C GLU A 104 -14.58 -14.27 -28.07
N GLU A 105 -14.86 -12.96 -28.01
CA GLU A 105 -13.88 -11.90 -28.29
C GLU A 105 -12.67 -11.93 -27.32
N MET A 106 -12.93 -12.15 -26.02
CA MET A 106 -11.89 -12.13 -24.98
C MET A 106 -11.17 -13.48 -24.82
N GLY A 107 -11.70 -14.54 -25.41
CA GLY A 107 -11.27 -15.93 -25.23
C GLY A 107 -11.78 -16.54 -23.91
N TYR A 108 -12.19 -17.82 -23.98
CA TYR A 108 -12.63 -18.57 -22.81
C TYR A 108 -11.50 -18.74 -21.77
N GLY A 109 -11.85 -18.73 -20.47
CA GLY A 109 -10.91 -18.95 -19.35
C GLY A 109 -10.42 -17.69 -18.64
N LYS A 110 -10.95 -16.50 -18.97
CA LYS A 110 -10.75 -15.28 -18.15
C LYS A 110 -11.55 -15.32 -16.84
N ASP A 111 -11.11 -14.57 -15.84
CA ASP A 111 -11.85 -14.35 -14.60
C ASP A 111 -13.18 -13.62 -14.90
N LEU A 112 -14.24 -13.96 -14.16
CA LEU A 112 -15.54 -13.27 -14.24
C LEU A 112 -15.41 -11.76 -14.03
N LEU A 113 -14.45 -11.33 -13.20
CA LEU A 113 -14.16 -9.91 -13.01
C LEU A 113 -13.61 -9.25 -14.28
N ASP A 114 -12.85 -9.96 -15.11
CA ASP A 114 -12.30 -9.41 -16.35
C ASP A 114 -13.41 -9.18 -17.37
N TYR A 115 -14.37 -10.10 -17.49
CA TYR A 115 -15.56 -9.89 -18.33
C TYR A 115 -16.40 -8.70 -17.84
N ALA A 116 -16.61 -8.58 -16.53
CA ALA A 116 -17.35 -7.46 -15.95
C ALA A 116 -16.66 -6.11 -16.23
N LYS A 117 -15.33 -6.06 -16.17
CA LYS A 117 -14.54 -4.85 -16.51
C LYS A 117 -14.62 -4.50 -17.99
N GLU A 118 -14.52 -5.48 -18.89
CA GLU A 118 -14.62 -5.21 -20.33
C GLU A 118 -16.04 -4.77 -20.72
N LEU A 119 -17.06 -5.35 -20.08
CA LEU A 119 -18.45 -4.92 -20.25
C LEU A 119 -18.65 -3.47 -19.77
N ALA A 120 -18.09 -3.10 -18.62
CA ALA A 120 -18.14 -1.73 -18.11
C ALA A 120 -17.45 -0.74 -19.06
N LYS A 121 -16.37 -1.18 -19.74
CA LYS A 121 -15.67 -0.39 -20.76
C LYS A 121 -16.53 -0.20 -22.01
N LYS A 122 -17.18 -1.25 -22.53
CA LYS A 122 -18.11 -1.12 -23.67
C LYS A 122 -19.30 -0.20 -23.34
N ILE A 123 -19.82 -0.25 -22.11
CA ILE A 123 -20.85 0.68 -21.60
C ILE A 123 -20.30 2.12 -21.57
N GLN A 124 -19.06 2.32 -21.11
CA GLN A 124 -18.43 3.64 -21.08
C GLN A 124 -18.26 4.24 -22.48
N GLU A 125 -17.90 3.43 -23.48
CA GLU A 125 -17.75 3.89 -24.87
C GLU A 125 -19.05 4.44 -25.47
N ARG A 126 -20.21 3.97 -24.99
CA ARG A 126 -21.55 4.37 -25.43
C ARG A 126 -22.18 5.47 -24.58
N SER A 127 -22.02 5.39 -23.26
CA SER A 127 -22.62 6.34 -22.31
C SER A 127 -21.75 7.56 -21.98
N GLN A 128 -20.45 7.52 -22.32
CA GLN A 128 -19.44 8.51 -21.92
C GLN A 128 -19.18 8.60 -20.39
N TYR A 129 -19.86 7.77 -19.58
CA TYR A 129 -19.66 7.66 -18.14
C TYR A 129 -18.73 6.49 -17.81
N CYS A 130 -17.69 6.77 -17.01
CA CYS A 130 -16.75 5.73 -16.58
C CYS A 130 -17.20 5.12 -15.24
N PHE A 131 -17.36 3.80 -15.19
CA PHE A 131 -17.71 3.07 -13.97
C PHE A 131 -16.48 2.30 -13.45
N ILE A 132 -16.08 2.56 -12.20
CA ILE A 132 -14.92 1.92 -11.57
C ILE A 132 -15.41 0.87 -10.57
N TYR A 133 -14.78 -0.31 -10.64
CA TYR A 133 -15.05 -1.41 -9.71
C TYR A 133 -14.91 -0.96 -8.25
N HIS A 134 -15.92 -1.26 -7.45
CA HIS A 134 -15.98 -0.91 -6.03
C HIS A 134 -15.92 -2.17 -5.16
N SER A 135 -16.78 -3.15 -5.41
CA SER A 135 -16.91 -4.34 -4.58
C SER A 135 -17.56 -5.49 -5.34
N LEU A 136 -17.45 -6.70 -4.78
CA LEU A 136 -18.17 -7.88 -5.24
C LEU A 136 -19.03 -8.45 -4.11
N TYR A 137 -20.06 -9.20 -4.49
CA TYR A 137 -20.90 -10.01 -3.62
C TYR A 137 -20.99 -11.41 -4.21
N GLU A 138 -20.62 -12.41 -3.41
CA GLU A 138 -20.78 -13.83 -3.74
C GLU A 138 -22.05 -14.34 -3.07
N SER A 139 -22.97 -14.88 -3.86
CA SER A 139 -24.18 -15.47 -3.29
C SER A 139 -23.84 -16.76 -2.53
N LYS A 140 -24.44 -16.90 -1.35
CA LYS A 140 -24.32 -18.11 -0.52
C LYS A 140 -25.29 -19.22 -0.93
N ARG A 141 -26.28 -18.86 -1.75
CA ARG A 141 -27.42 -19.72 -2.10
C ARG A 141 -27.39 -20.14 -3.56
N GLU A 142 -26.86 -19.29 -4.43
CA GLU A 142 -26.78 -19.54 -5.86
C GLU A 142 -25.37 -19.31 -6.40
N PRO A 143 -24.96 -19.99 -7.49
CA PRO A 143 -23.63 -19.87 -8.08
C PRO A 143 -23.52 -18.62 -8.98
N HIS A 144 -23.78 -17.45 -8.41
CA HIS A 144 -23.64 -16.16 -9.09
C HIS A 144 -22.77 -15.19 -8.28
N ILE A 145 -22.08 -14.30 -9.01
CA ILE A 145 -21.27 -13.23 -8.44
C ILE A 145 -21.81 -11.90 -8.94
N ARG A 146 -22.11 -10.98 -8.02
CA ARG A 146 -22.51 -9.60 -8.34
C ARG A 146 -21.32 -8.67 -8.18
N TYR A 147 -20.89 -8.05 -9.26
CA TYR A 147 -19.90 -6.99 -9.25
C TYR A 147 -20.59 -5.63 -9.22
N MET A 148 -20.12 -4.75 -8.34
CA MET A 148 -20.63 -3.40 -8.17
C MET A 148 -19.58 -2.39 -8.61
N PHE A 149 -19.98 -1.49 -9.50
CA PHE A 149 -19.18 -0.39 -10.01
C PHE A 149 -19.86 0.93 -9.67
N THR A 150 -19.07 1.98 -9.49
CA THR A 150 -19.56 3.33 -9.20
C THR A 150 -18.97 4.34 -10.19
N CYS A 151 -19.73 5.39 -10.51
CA CYS A 151 -19.30 6.44 -11.43
C CYS A 151 -17.97 7.08 -10.99
N ALA A 152 -17.07 7.25 -11.94
CA ALA A 152 -15.73 7.77 -11.73
C ALA A 152 -15.70 9.20 -11.23
N GLN A 153 -16.76 9.95 -11.54
CA GLN A 153 -16.95 11.34 -11.16
C GLN A 153 -17.95 11.49 -10.01
N SER A 154 -18.42 10.41 -9.37
CA SER A 154 -19.29 10.53 -8.20
C SER A 154 -18.60 11.29 -7.05
N LYS A 155 -19.35 12.22 -6.43
CA LYS A 155 -18.96 13.00 -5.25
C LYS A 155 -18.74 12.13 -4.02
N GLU A 156 -19.42 11.00 -3.92
CA GLU A 156 -19.23 10.00 -2.87
C GLU A 156 -17.80 9.45 -2.82
N ARG A 157 -17.06 9.57 -3.94
CA ARG A 157 -15.65 9.16 -4.07
C ARG A 157 -14.65 10.29 -3.77
N GLU A 158 -15.12 11.47 -3.38
CA GLU A 158 -14.24 12.55 -2.97
C GLU A 158 -13.55 12.17 -1.65
N HIS A 159 -12.25 11.88 -1.72
CA HIS A 159 -11.46 11.67 -0.51
C HIS A 159 -11.43 12.97 0.30
N LYS A 160 -11.83 12.89 1.57
CA LYS A 160 -11.68 14.00 2.51
C LYS A 160 -10.26 14.56 2.43
N SER A 161 -10.15 15.85 2.13
CA SER A 161 -8.87 16.55 2.10
C SER A 161 -8.10 16.24 3.39
N LYS A 162 -6.86 15.77 3.24
CA LYS A 162 -5.95 15.65 4.39
C LYS A 162 -5.64 17.08 4.84
N LYS A 163 -6.37 17.59 5.84
CA LYS A 163 -6.00 18.83 6.54
C LYS A 163 -4.57 18.68 7.04
N GLY A 164 -3.66 19.52 6.53
CA GLY A 164 -2.26 19.50 6.97
C GLY A 164 -1.24 20.22 6.08
N GLY A 165 -1.66 21.13 5.20
CA GLY A 165 -0.74 22.07 4.55
C GLY A 165 -0.90 23.44 5.20
N LYS A 166 0.20 24.07 5.61
CA LYS A 166 0.23 25.49 6.01
C LYS A 166 -0.48 26.33 4.94
N GLU A 167 -1.23 27.36 5.34
CA GLU A 167 -1.79 28.35 4.41
C GLU A 167 -0.66 28.85 3.49
N GLY A 168 -0.81 28.66 2.18
CA GLY A 168 0.20 28.99 1.17
C GLY A 168 1.03 27.82 0.62
N ALA A 169 0.85 26.58 1.10
CA ALA A 169 1.47 25.42 0.46
C ALA A 169 0.80 25.15 -0.91
N GLN A 170 1.51 25.45 -2.01
CA GLN A 170 1.07 25.08 -3.35
C GLN A 170 0.82 23.56 -3.39
N SER A 171 -0.45 23.22 -3.63
CA SER A 171 -0.89 21.85 -3.86
C SER A 171 -0.07 21.28 -5.02
N ARG A 172 0.54 20.10 -4.81
CA ARG A 172 1.20 19.35 -5.89
C ARG A 172 0.21 19.15 -7.02
N ASP A 173 0.65 19.50 -8.23
CA ASP A 173 -0.04 19.50 -9.51
C ASP A 173 -1.01 18.30 -9.68
N ARG A 174 -2.22 18.44 -9.14
CA ARG A 174 -3.26 17.43 -9.18
C ARG A 174 -4.43 18.07 -9.88
N ARG A 175 -4.43 17.99 -11.20
CA ARG A 175 -5.66 18.14 -11.97
C ARG A 175 -6.61 17.05 -11.50
N THR A 176 -7.49 17.40 -10.58
CA THR A 176 -8.55 16.52 -10.11
C THR A 176 -9.71 16.61 -11.08
N MET A 177 -10.22 15.46 -11.49
CA MET A 177 -11.44 15.39 -12.27
C MET A 177 -12.60 16.00 -11.46
N PRO A 178 -13.47 16.82 -12.08
CA PRO A 178 -14.68 17.34 -11.44
C PRO A 178 -15.55 16.20 -10.88
N ARG A 179 -16.25 16.48 -9.78
CA ARG A 179 -17.11 15.52 -9.08
C ARG A 179 -18.56 16.01 -9.07
N PHE A 180 -19.50 15.08 -9.21
CA PHE A 180 -20.93 15.34 -9.37
C PHE A 180 -21.75 14.38 -8.50
N ASP A 181 -22.96 14.80 -8.14
CA ASP A 181 -23.89 14.01 -7.31
C ASP A 181 -24.72 13.03 -8.15
N CYS A 182 -24.14 12.49 -9.23
CA CYS A 182 -24.83 11.69 -10.24
C CYS A 182 -25.48 10.38 -9.77
N HIS A 183 -25.22 9.98 -8.53
CA HIS A 183 -25.61 8.68 -7.97
C HIS A 183 -25.38 7.50 -8.93
N GLY A 184 -24.32 7.59 -9.74
CA GLY A 184 -24.07 6.67 -10.84
C GLY A 184 -23.54 5.32 -10.35
N TRP A 185 -24.25 4.24 -10.64
CA TRP A 185 -23.86 2.87 -10.30
C TRP A 185 -24.16 1.88 -11.42
N LEU A 186 -23.40 0.79 -11.41
CA LEU A 186 -23.51 -0.30 -12.38
C LEU A 186 -23.32 -1.62 -11.65
N HIS A 187 -24.36 -2.44 -11.62
CA HIS A 187 -24.36 -3.78 -11.04
C HIS A 187 -24.40 -4.81 -12.17
N MET A 188 -23.52 -5.80 -12.07
CA MET A 188 -23.47 -6.92 -13.00
C MET A 188 -23.51 -8.22 -12.21
N THR A 189 -24.56 -9.01 -12.38
CA THR A 189 -24.66 -10.34 -11.80
C THR A 189 -24.32 -11.37 -12.88
N LEU A 190 -23.16 -11.99 -12.73
CA LEU A 190 -22.64 -13.02 -13.64
C LEU A 190 -22.85 -14.40 -13.00
N HIS A 191 -23.44 -15.32 -13.76
CA HIS A 191 -23.56 -16.72 -13.37
C HIS A 191 -22.40 -17.53 -13.94
N ILE A 192 -21.83 -18.43 -13.13
CA ILE A 192 -20.63 -19.20 -13.49
C ILE A 192 -20.85 -20.04 -14.77
N ASN A 193 -22.06 -20.57 -14.96
CA ASN A 193 -22.41 -21.48 -16.06
C ASN A 193 -23.41 -20.88 -17.05
N SER A 194 -23.65 -19.56 -17.02
CA SER A 194 -24.57 -18.91 -17.97
C SER A 194 -23.83 -17.95 -18.91
N PRO A 195 -24.20 -17.91 -20.20
CA PRO A 195 -23.83 -16.80 -21.07
C PRO A 195 -24.57 -15.50 -20.74
N SER A 196 -25.67 -15.58 -19.99
CA SER A 196 -26.49 -14.43 -19.60
C SER A 196 -25.94 -13.74 -18.36
N THR A 197 -25.93 -12.41 -18.38
CA THR A 197 -25.56 -11.55 -17.27
C THR A 197 -26.69 -10.56 -17.00
N PHE A 198 -27.12 -10.44 -15.75
CA PHE A 198 -28.06 -9.39 -15.38
C PHE A 198 -27.30 -8.09 -15.15
N ILE A 199 -27.64 -7.05 -15.90
CA ILE A 199 -27.01 -5.73 -15.82
C ILE A 199 -28.06 -4.74 -15.34
N LYS A 200 -27.72 -3.98 -14.30
CA LYS A 200 -28.52 -2.85 -13.84
C LYS A 200 -27.63 -1.62 -13.74
N ILE A 201 -27.97 -0.58 -14.48
CA ILE A 201 -27.23 0.68 -14.56
C ILE A 201 -28.15 1.83 -14.16
N THR A 202 -27.63 2.75 -13.37
CA THR A 202 -28.33 3.98 -13.03
C THR A 202 -27.36 5.16 -13.02
N HIS A 203 -27.77 6.30 -13.55
CA HIS A 203 -27.04 7.57 -13.52
C HIS A 203 -28.07 8.70 -13.70
N GLN A 204 -28.18 9.58 -12.69
CA GLN A 204 -29.31 10.50 -12.53
C GLN A 204 -29.03 11.94 -12.99
N ASP A 205 -27.76 12.37 -12.97
CA ASP A 205 -27.39 13.74 -13.34
C ASP A 205 -26.37 13.75 -14.46
N HIS A 206 -26.74 14.32 -15.60
CA HIS A 206 -25.79 14.60 -16.68
C HIS A 206 -24.62 15.44 -16.18
N HIS A 207 -23.41 15.01 -16.51
CA HIS A 207 -22.22 15.78 -16.22
C HIS A 207 -21.18 15.63 -17.33
N VAL A 208 -20.22 16.56 -17.35
CA VAL A 208 -19.15 16.56 -18.34
C VAL A 208 -18.54 15.16 -18.49
N PRO A 209 -18.34 14.69 -19.73
CA PRO A 209 -17.85 13.35 -20.00
C PRO A 209 -16.56 13.02 -19.25
N TYR A 210 -16.41 11.75 -18.92
CA TYR A 210 -15.16 11.28 -18.34
C TYR A 210 -14.03 11.45 -19.36
N TYR A 211 -13.01 12.25 -19.02
CA TYR A 211 -11.79 12.32 -19.81
C TYR A 211 -10.72 11.45 -19.16
N CYS A 212 -10.14 10.55 -19.96
CA CYS A 212 -9.10 9.65 -19.51
C CYS A 212 -7.89 10.45 -18.97
N ILE A 213 -7.61 10.28 -17.68
CA ILE A 213 -6.37 10.77 -17.03
C ILE A 213 -5.26 9.72 -17.08
N ASP A 214 -5.54 8.56 -17.68
CA ASP A 214 -4.53 7.52 -17.83
C ASP A 214 -3.46 7.97 -18.81
N VAL A 215 -2.28 7.41 -18.61
CA VAL A 215 -1.13 7.66 -19.47
C VAL A 215 -1.43 7.04 -20.84
N PRO A 216 -1.36 7.80 -21.95
CA PRO A 216 -1.58 7.26 -23.30
C PRO A 216 -0.69 6.06 -23.59
N LYS A 217 -1.18 5.08 -24.37
CA LYS A 217 -0.44 3.84 -24.69
C LYS A 217 0.96 4.12 -25.25
N GLU A 218 1.08 5.12 -26.11
CA GLU A 218 2.37 5.56 -26.66
C GLU A 218 3.38 5.94 -25.56
N VAL A 219 2.91 6.64 -24.53
CA VAL A 219 3.74 7.05 -23.39
C VAL A 219 4.02 5.86 -22.47
N GLN A 220 3.06 4.94 -22.30
CA GLN A 220 3.29 3.70 -21.56
C GLN A 220 4.41 2.88 -22.23
N ASN A 221 4.32 2.67 -23.54
CA ASN A 221 5.32 1.95 -24.33
C ASN A 221 6.69 2.63 -24.24
N TYR A 222 6.73 3.96 -24.35
CA TYR A 222 7.96 4.73 -24.19
C TYR A 222 8.62 4.50 -22.83
N VAL A 223 7.85 4.45 -21.74
CA VAL A 223 8.39 4.14 -20.40
C VAL A 223 8.95 2.72 -20.34
N LEU A 224 8.26 1.75 -20.94
CA LEU A 224 8.69 0.34 -20.97
C LEU A 224 10.00 0.14 -21.75
N GLU A 225 10.16 0.85 -22.86
CA GLU A 225 11.37 0.79 -23.70
C GLU A 225 12.57 1.51 -23.06
N ASN A 226 12.35 2.35 -22.04
CA ASN A 226 13.37 3.22 -21.45
C ASN A 226 13.45 3.08 -19.91
N LEU A 227 13.29 1.85 -19.37
CA LEU A 227 13.29 1.61 -17.92
C LEU A 227 14.60 1.98 -17.22
N ASP A 228 15.72 2.09 -17.95
CA ASP A 228 17.03 2.47 -17.39
C ASP A 228 17.14 3.97 -17.13
N MET A 229 16.21 4.78 -17.65
CA MET A 229 16.13 6.20 -17.33
C MET A 229 15.47 6.43 -15.98
N THR A 230 15.91 7.49 -15.30
CA THR A 230 15.23 7.96 -14.09
C THR A 230 13.84 8.50 -14.43
N PRO A 231 12.88 8.45 -13.50
CA PRO A 231 11.55 9.05 -13.69
C PRO A 231 11.58 10.54 -14.09
N GLN A 232 12.60 11.28 -13.63
CA GLN A 232 12.77 12.69 -13.99
C GLN A 232 13.22 12.86 -15.45
N GLN A 233 14.16 12.04 -15.92
CA GLN A 233 14.59 12.03 -17.32
C GLN A 233 13.45 11.61 -18.25
N LEU A 234 12.68 10.58 -17.87
CA LEU A 234 11.50 10.15 -18.61
C LEU A 234 10.48 11.28 -18.73
N TRP A 235 10.15 11.94 -17.61
CA TRP A 235 9.22 13.06 -17.59
C TRP A 235 9.69 14.21 -18.48
N GLY A 236 10.96 14.61 -18.37
CA GLY A 236 11.53 15.67 -19.22
C GLY A 236 11.41 15.36 -20.70
N ARG A 237 11.69 14.11 -21.12
CA ARG A 237 11.56 13.68 -22.52
C ARG A 237 10.11 13.52 -22.99
N ILE A 238 9.17 13.22 -22.10
CA ILE A 238 7.76 13.20 -22.44
C ILE A 238 7.26 14.63 -22.70
N LEU A 239 7.69 15.60 -21.89
CA LEU A 239 7.29 17.00 -22.04
C LEU A 239 7.78 17.65 -23.34
N THR A 240 8.86 17.17 -23.96
CA THR A 240 9.30 17.67 -25.27
C THR A 240 8.38 17.24 -26.42
N LYS A 241 7.68 16.11 -26.26
CA LYS A 241 6.70 15.61 -27.23
C LYS A 241 5.28 16.08 -26.91
N ILE A 242 4.94 16.14 -25.63
CA ILE A 242 3.60 16.47 -25.11
C ILE A 242 3.73 17.67 -24.16
N HIS A 243 3.52 18.87 -24.68
CA HIS A 243 3.72 20.13 -23.94
C HIS A 243 2.75 20.31 -22.75
N LYS A 244 1.54 19.72 -22.82
CA LYS A 244 0.50 19.82 -21.78
C LYS A 244 -0.16 18.46 -21.55
N PRO A 245 0.52 17.50 -20.89
CA PRO A 245 -0.06 16.19 -20.65
C PRO A 245 -1.28 16.28 -19.73
N ASN A 246 -2.28 15.44 -19.99
CA ASN A 246 -3.45 15.22 -19.13
C ASN A 246 -3.18 14.21 -18.00
N PHE A 247 -1.97 13.63 -17.96
CA PHE A 247 -1.46 12.74 -16.92
C PHE A 247 -0.31 13.40 -16.15
N SER A 248 0.00 12.88 -14.96
CA SER A 248 0.99 13.48 -14.06
C SER A 248 2.35 12.78 -14.11
N GLN A 249 3.41 13.48 -13.70
CA GLN A 249 4.73 12.88 -13.45
C GLN A 249 4.64 11.69 -12.49
N ARG A 250 3.72 11.74 -11.51
CA ARG A 250 3.49 10.64 -10.58
C ARG A 250 2.96 9.38 -11.27
N ALA A 251 2.14 9.52 -12.31
CA ALA A 251 1.66 8.39 -13.10
C ALA A 251 2.83 7.72 -13.86
N ILE A 252 3.74 8.53 -14.41
CA ILE A 252 4.98 8.04 -15.04
C ILE A 252 5.88 7.34 -14.02
N TYR A 253 6.08 7.93 -12.84
CA TYR A 253 6.81 7.28 -11.75
C TYR A 253 6.20 5.93 -11.37
N TYR A 254 4.88 5.86 -11.24
CA TYR A 254 4.19 4.62 -10.90
C TYR A 254 4.38 3.54 -11.97
N LEU A 255 4.21 3.88 -13.25
CA LEU A 255 4.46 2.96 -14.37
C LEU A 255 5.91 2.48 -14.36
N TRP A 256 6.86 3.41 -14.32
CA TRP A 256 8.27 3.09 -14.25
C TRP A 256 8.59 2.18 -13.06
N SER A 257 8.12 2.52 -11.86
CA SER A 257 8.37 1.74 -10.64
C SER A 257 7.79 0.33 -10.73
N LYS A 258 6.55 0.19 -11.22
CA LYS A 258 5.86 -1.10 -11.39
C LYS A 258 6.58 -2.02 -12.36
N HIS A 259 7.15 -1.48 -13.43
CA HIS A 259 7.83 -2.27 -14.44
C HIS A 259 9.30 -2.50 -14.10
N ASN A 260 9.99 -1.48 -13.59
CA ASN A 260 11.37 -1.59 -13.16
C ASN A 260 11.52 -2.53 -11.96
N SER A 261 10.56 -2.55 -11.01
CA SER A 261 10.62 -3.45 -9.85
C SER A 261 10.68 -4.92 -10.26
N ARG A 262 10.04 -5.31 -11.38
CA ARG A 262 10.06 -6.70 -11.88
C ARG A 262 11.47 -7.20 -12.21
N LYS A 263 12.41 -6.30 -12.53
CA LYS A 263 13.82 -6.66 -12.73
C LYS A 263 14.48 -7.15 -11.44
N TRP A 264 14.01 -6.66 -10.28
CA TRP A 264 14.63 -6.85 -8.97
C TRP A 264 13.80 -7.72 -8.02
N THR A 265 12.51 -7.90 -8.29
CA THR A 265 11.60 -8.79 -7.56
C THR A 265 11.75 -10.23 -8.06
N LEU A 266 12.72 -10.94 -7.49
CA LEU A 266 13.04 -12.34 -7.80
C LEU A 266 12.25 -13.32 -6.93
N ASP A 267 11.72 -12.86 -5.79
CA ASP A 267 10.87 -13.64 -4.88
C ASP A 267 9.75 -12.75 -4.31
N SER A 268 8.68 -13.40 -3.85
CA SER A 268 7.61 -12.78 -3.07
C SER A 268 8.06 -12.27 -1.70
N ASP A 269 9.05 -12.92 -1.08
CA ASP A 269 9.71 -12.47 0.15
C ASP A 269 10.88 -11.54 -0.19
N GLU A 270 10.84 -10.30 0.32
CA GLU A 270 11.84 -9.28 0.00
C GLU A 270 13.28 -9.70 0.38
N LEU A 271 13.45 -10.44 1.49
CA LEU A 271 14.76 -10.91 1.93
C LEU A 271 15.28 -12.03 1.03
N GLN A 272 14.42 -12.98 0.63
CA GLN A 272 14.80 -14.01 -0.35
C GLN A 272 15.11 -13.40 -1.70
N SER A 273 14.32 -12.41 -2.15
CA SER A 273 14.58 -11.68 -3.39
C SER A 273 15.98 -11.02 -3.36
N ALA A 274 16.32 -10.37 -2.25
CA ALA A 274 17.64 -9.75 -2.08
C ALA A 274 18.77 -10.79 -2.05
N LYS A 275 18.61 -11.92 -1.35
CA LYS A 275 19.59 -13.01 -1.33
C LYS A 275 19.81 -13.62 -2.72
N SER A 276 18.73 -13.85 -3.46
CA SER A 276 18.80 -14.34 -4.85
C SER A 276 19.53 -13.35 -5.75
N PHE A 277 19.30 -12.06 -5.56
CA PHE A 277 20.00 -11.01 -6.31
C PHE A 277 21.50 -11.03 -6.03
N LEU A 278 21.92 -11.07 -4.76
CA LEU A 278 23.34 -11.11 -4.37
C LEU A 278 24.06 -12.33 -4.93
N ARG A 279 23.42 -13.50 -4.92
CA ARG A 279 24.00 -14.74 -5.48
C ARG A 279 24.17 -14.66 -6.99
N THR A 280 23.22 -14.05 -7.69
CA THR A 280 23.23 -13.98 -9.16
C THR A 280 24.18 -12.89 -9.68
N ASN A 281 24.42 -11.84 -8.90
CA ASN A 281 25.25 -10.68 -9.27
C ASN A 281 26.54 -10.62 -8.42
N GLY A 282 27.09 -11.79 -8.08
CA GLY A 282 28.27 -11.94 -7.22
C GLY A 282 29.54 -11.28 -7.76
N ASP A 283 29.54 -10.93 -9.04
CA ASP A 283 30.57 -10.19 -9.75
C ASP A 283 30.55 -8.69 -9.45
N VAL A 284 29.38 -8.11 -9.19
CA VAL A 284 29.21 -6.68 -8.89
C VAL A 284 29.13 -6.42 -7.38
N VAL A 285 28.55 -7.35 -6.63
CA VAL A 285 28.35 -7.25 -5.19
C VAL A 285 28.79 -8.55 -4.52
N LYS A 286 29.35 -8.47 -3.32
CA LYS A 286 29.82 -9.66 -2.60
C LYS A 286 29.13 -9.80 -1.26
N GLU A 287 28.33 -10.86 -1.13
CA GLU A 287 27.65 -11.23 0.13
C GLU A 287 28.67 -11.40 1.26
N ILE A 288 28.36 -10.82 2.42
CA ILE A 288 29.13 -10.95 3.65
C ILE A 288 28.41 -11.98 4.51
N PRO A 289 29.04 -13.14 4.80
CA PRO A 289 28.48 -14.10 5.73
C PRO A 289 28.28 -13.44 7.10
N LEU A 290 27.09 -13.60 7.67
CA LEU A 290 26.76 -13.13 9.01
C LEU A 290 26.35 -14.34 9.87
N HIS A 291 26.59 -14.25 11.17
CA HIS A 291 26.08 -15.23 12.12
C HIS A 291 24.55 -15.25 12.16
N GLU A 292 23.98 -16.37 12.61
CA GLU A 292 22.55 -16.43 12.93
C GLU A 292 22.31 -15.92 14.35
N GLU A 293 21.29 -15.09 14.51
CA GLU A 293 20.92 -14.58 15.83
C GLU A 293 19.41 -14.70 16.07
N PRO A 294 18.97 -15.34 17.18
CA PRO A 294 17.55 -15.50 17.49
C PRO A 294 16.81 -14.15 17.55
N GLY A 295 15.68 -14.08 16.86
CA GLY A 295 14.85 -12.87 16.80
C GLY A 295 15.40 -11.80 15.86
N PHE A 296 16.42 -12.10 15.05
CA PHE A 296 16.94 -11.20 14.04
C PHE A 296 16.95 -11.84 12.64
N LYS A 297 16.79 -10.99 11.64
CA LYS A 297 17.09 -11.28 10.24
C LYS A 297 18.09 -10.24 9.77
N ALA A 298 19.19 -10.69 9.16
CA ALA A 298 20.20 -9.81 8.63
C ALA A 298 20.65 -10.22 7.22
N LEU A 299 21.17 -9.25 6.48
CA LEU A 299 21.78 -9.40 5.17
C LEU A 299 22.88 -8.35 5.03
N ALA A 300 24.07 -8.74 4.59
CA ALA A 300 25.13 -7.79 4.33
C ALA A 300 25.85 -8.10 3.02
N PHE A 301 26.37 -7.05 2.38
CA PHE A 301 27.21 -7.18 1.19
C PHE A 301 28.19 -6.01 1.08
N SER A 302 29.27 -6.27 0.36
CA SER A 302 30.32 -5.32 0.00
C SER A 302 30.27 -4.99 -1.50
N LEU A 303 30.96 -3.92 -1.90
CA LEU A 303 31.11 -3.47 -3.28
C LEU A 303 32.56 -3.69 -3.77
N PRO A 304 32.89 -4.88 -4.31
CA PRO A 304 34.26 -5.25 -4.70
C PRO A 304 34.95 -4.24 -5.61
N GLU A 305 34.28 -3.75 -6.66
CA GLU A 305 34.90 -2.84 -7.62
C GLU A 305 35.45 -1.56 -6.94
N ILE A 306 34.70 -1.01 -5.99
CA ILE A 306 35.13 0.16 -5.22
C ILE A 306 36.28 -0.21 -4.29
N LEU A 307 36.17 -1.34 -3.60
CA LEU A 307 37.12 -1.76 -2.56
C LEU A 307 38.47 -2.17 -3.15
N GLU A 308 38.47 -2.86 -4.28
CA GLU A 308 39.69 -3.24 -4.99
C GLU A 308 40.41 -2.00 -5.55
N LYS A 309 39.65 -1.04 -6.06
CA LYS A 309 40.19 0.18 -6.66
C LYS A 309 40.70 1.18 -5.62
N TRP A 310 39.99 1.33 -4.50
CA TRP A 310 40.20 2.44 -3.57
C TRP A 310 40.41 2.03 -2.12
N GLY A 311 40.13 0.79 -1.72
CA GLY A 311 40.11 0.36 -0.31
C GLY A 311 41.39 0.64 0.46
N SER A 312 42.55 0.50 -0.18
CA SER A 312 43.86 0.80 0.43
C SER A 312 44.13 2.29 0.70
N ARG A 313 43.35 3.18 0.08
CA ARG A 313 43.46 4.64 0.22
C ARG A 313 42.47 5.23 1.20
N ILE A 314 41.45 4.47 1.59
CA ILE A 314 40.41 4.92 2.51
C ILE A 314 41.03 5.03 3.90
N ARG A 315 41.05 6.25 4.44
CA ARG A 315 41.56 6.56 5.79
C ARG A 315 40.48 7.00 6.75
N GLU A 316 39.32 7.38 6.24
CA GLU A 316 38.16 7.75 7.03
C GLU A 316 36.96 6.94 6.54
N ILE A 317 36.21 6.40 7.49
CA ILE A 317 34.95 5.71 7.23
C ILE A 317 33.83 6.33 8.05
N SER A 318 32.62 6.30 7.51
CA SER A 318 31.41 6.66 8.24
C SER A 318 30.36 5.57 8.13
N LEU A 319 29.68 5.28 9.24
CA LEU A 319 28.53 4.39 9.29
C LEU A 319 27.27 5.22 9.54
N ASP A 320 26.39 5.23 8.55
CA ASP A 320 25.10 5.93 8.62
C ASP A 320 23.95 4.91 8.61
N SER A 321 22.90 5.17 9.40
CA SER A 321 21.72 4.31 9.44
C SER A 321 20.46 5.04 8.99
N SER A 322 19.59 4.31 8.28
CA SER A 322 18.27 4.78 7.91
C SER A 322 17.21 3.75 8.27
N TRP A 323 16.09 4.24 8.78
CA TRP A 323 14.93 3.41 9.11
C TRP A 323 13.71 3.81 8.29
N LYS A 324 12.79 2.86 8.06
CA LYS A 324 11.56 3.04 7.25
C LYS A 324 11.79 3.40 5.77
N THR A 325 12.90 2.95 5.21
CA THR A 325 13.25 3.15 3.79
C THR A 325 12.85 1.98 2.89
N ASN A 326 12.36 0.87 3.46
CA ASN A 326 11.91 -0.34 2.74
C ASN A 326 10.57 -0.87 3.28
N GLY A 327 9.91 -1.74 2.50
CA GLY A 327 8.59 -2.31 2.81
C GLY A 327 8.61 -3.29 3.99
N SER A 328 9.73 -3.97 4.21
CA SER A 328 9.87 -5.00 5.26
C SER A 328 10.36 -4.50 6.62
N ASN A 329 10.53 -3.20 6.82
CA ASN A 329 11.03 -2.59 8.07
C ASN A 329 12.45 -3.03 8.48
N PHE A 330 13.32 -3.34 7.50
CA PHE A 330 14.75 -3.43 7.79
C PHE A 330 15.30 -2.04 8.11
N GLU A 331 16.19 -1.97 9.08
CA GLU A 331 17.11 -0.86 9.24
C GLU A 331 18.30 -1.08 8.30
N ILE A 332 18.71 -0.03 7.59
CA ILE A 332 19.79 -0.10 6.60
C ILE A 332 20.96 0.72 7.12
N PHE A 333 22.09 0.06 7.26
CA PHE A 333 23.40 0.62 7.54
C PHE A 333 24.18 0.74 6.26
N ALA A 334 24.68 1.94 5.95
CA ALA A 334 25.60 2.17 4.85
C ALA A 334 26.99 2.47 5.41
N LEU A 335 27.98 1.66 5.01
CA LEU A 335 29.38 1.97 5.26
C LEU A 335 29.90 2.79 4.10
N LEU A 336 30.34 4.01 4.39
CA LEU A 336 30.92 4.94 3.42
C LEU A 336 32.40 5.15 3.76
N GLY A 337 33.25 5.25 2.75
CA GLY A 337 34.62 5.71 2.89
C GLY A 337 34.78 7.11 2.32
N GLU A 338 35.72 7.88 2.86
CA GLU A 338 36.12 9.14 2.28
C GLU A 338 37.15 8.90 1.16
N LEU A 339 36.93 9.58 0.03
CA LEU A 339 37.86 9.62 -1.10
C LEU A 339 37.86 11.01 -1.73
N HIS A 340 38.96 11.76 -1.56
CA HIS A 340 39.18 13.08 -2.16
C HIS A 340 38.06 14.11 -1.86
N GLY A 341 37.62 14.18 -0.60
CA GLY A 341 36.54 15.03 -0.11
C GLY A 341 35.14 14.53 -0.44
N SER A 342 35.00 13.31 -0.99
CA SER A 342 33.71 12.73 -1.39
C SER A 342 33.46 11.41 -0.66
N GLY A 343 32.20 11.18 -0.26
CA GLY A 343 31.78 9.89 0.30
C GLY A 343 31.60 8.85 -0.79
N CYS A 344 32.12 7.65 -0.56
CA CYS A 344 32.07 6.52 -1.48
C CYS A 344 31.48 5.28 -0.77
N PRO A 345 30.42 4.64 -1.30
CA PRO A 345 29.83 3.48 -0.65
C PRO A 345 30.77 2.27 -0.71
N LEU A 346 30.90 1.57 0.40
CA LEU A 346 31.75 0.39 0.56
C LEU A 346 30.93 -0.88 0.73
N GLY A 347 29.80 -0.78 1.43
CA GLY A 347 28.86 -1.87 1.58
C GLY A 347 27.67 -1.49 2.44
N TYR A 348 26.76 -2.45 2.57
CA TYR A 348 25.50 -2.26 3.24
C TYR A 348 25.19 -3.44 4.16
N LEU A 349 24.54 -3.13 5.28
CA LEU A 349 24.03 -4.09 6.24
C LEU A 349 22.56 -3.79 6.51
N PHE A 350 21.72 -4.80 6.38
CA PHE A 350 20.28 -4.74 6.62
C PHE A 350 19.99 -5.57 7.86
N ILE A 351 19.32 -4.99 8.85
CA ILE A 351 18.95 -5.68 10.09
C ILE A 351 17.46 -5.49 10.36
N LYS A 352 16.79 -6.56 10.74
CA LYS A 352 15.42 -6.53 11.24
C LYS A 352 15.34 -7.38 12.50
N SER A 353 14.84 -6.80 13.58
CA SER A 353 14.55 -7.53 14.83
C SER A 353 13.04 -7.79 14.97
N ASP A 354 12.68 -8.87 15.65
CA ASP A 354 11.32 -9.11 16.14
C ASP A 354 11.24 -8.94 17.67
N GLN A 355 10.11 -9.32 18.27
CA GLN A 355 9.87 -9.17 19.71
C GLN A 355 10.74 -10.10 20.59
N SER A 356 11.40 -11.08 19.99
CA SER A 356 12.29 -12.03 20.65
C SER A 356 13.77 -11.66 20.54
N GLY A 357 14.11 -10.59 19.81
CA GLY A 357 15.47 -10.11 19.65
C GLY A 357 16.14 -9.80 20.99
N GLN A 358 17.31 -10.40 21.22
CA GLN A 358 18.09 -10.17 22.43
C GLN A 358 18.79 -8.81 22.40
N ALA A 359 19.01 -8.23 23.58
CA ALA A 359 19.84 -7.04 23.72
C ALA A 359 21.27 -7.32 23.22
N GLY A 360 21.89 -6.34 22.58
CA GLY A 360 23.24 -6.50 22.01
C GLY A 360 23.28 -7.08 20.59
N GLY A 361 22.15 -7.54 20.04
CA GLY A 361 22.16 -8.28 18.77
C GLY A 361 22.52 -7.44 17.56
N LYS A 362 21.94 -6.24 17.52
CA LYS A 362 22.27 -5.25 16.51
C LYS A 362 23.77 -4.90 16.55
N GLU A 363 24.34 -4.71 17.73
CA GLU A 363 25.77 -4.42 17.90
C GLU A 363 26.65 -5.58 17.40
N ARG A 364 26.26 -6.83 17.60
CA ARG A 364 26.99 -8.00 17.08
C ARG A 364 27.03 -8.03 15.56
N PHE A 365 25.90 -7.79 14.90
CA PHE A 365 25.88 -7.70 13.42
C PHE A 365 26.73 -6.57 12.89
N ILE A 366 26.66 -5.38 13.51
CA ILE A 366 27.48 -4.23 13.10
C ILE A 366 28.97 -4.54 13.30
N THR A 367 29.33 -5.18 14.42
CA THR A 367 30.71 -5.56 14.73
C THR A 367 31.25 -6.56 13.69
N GLU A 368 30.50 -7.61 13.38
CA GLU A 368 30.88 -8.61 12.37
C GLU A 368 31.02 -7.98 10.98
N PHE A 369 30.08 -7.10 10.61
CA PHE A 369 30.11 -6.36 9.36
C PHE A 369 31.36 -5.48 9.24
N LEU A 370 31.69 -4.67 10.25
CA LEU A 370 32.90 -3.84 10.24
C LEU A 370 34.18 -4.68 10.28
N ALA A 371 34.19 -5.78 11.04
CA ALA A 371 35.30 -6.72 11.10
C ALA A 371 35.60 -7.34 9.73
N HIS A 372 34.58 -7.60 8.92
CA HIS A 372 34.76 -8.07 7.54
C HIS A 372 35.55 -7.06 6.69
N PHE A 373 35.23 -5.77 6.75
CA PHE A 373 35.96 -4.74 6.01
C PHE A 373 37.41 -4.55 6.50
N LYS A 374 37.63 -4.67 7.82
CA LYS A 374 38.98 -4.60 8.40
C LYS A 374 39.84 -5.81 8.02
N SER A 375 39.30 -7.02 8.09
CA SER A 375 40.06 -8.26 7.92
C SER A 375 40.15 -8.74 6.47
N PHE A 376 39.01 -8.79 5.77
CA PHE A 376 38.94 -9.29 4.40
C PHE A 376 39.39 -8.24 3.40
N TRP A 377 38.83 -7.03 3.48
CA TRP A 377 39.16 -5.92 2.58
C TRP A 377 40.38 -5.10 3.01
N LYS A 378 40.94 -5.38 4.20
CA LYS A 378 42.15 -4.73 4.75
C LYS A 378 42.05 -3.20 4.80
N ILE A 379 40.85 -2.67 5.01
CA ILE A 379 40.67 -1.23 5.20
C ILE A 379 41.36 -0.83 6.51
N ASN A 380 42.26 0.15 6.40
CA ASN A 380 43.01 0.71 7.51
C ASN A 380 42.56 2.16 7.76
N ALA A 381 41.33 2.28 8.27
CA ALA A 381 40.75 3.54 8.66
C ALA A 381 41.42 4.07 9.94
N ILE A 382 41.74 5.37 9.93
CA ILE A 382 42.32 6.13 11.03
C ILE A 382 41.22 6.89 11.77
N VAL A 383 40.15 7.26 11.05
CA VAL A 383 38.99 7.98 11.58
C VAL A 383 37.72 7.19 11.26
N THR A 384 36.87 7.05 12.28
CA THR A 384 35.55 6.43 12.14
C THR A 384 34.49 7.41 12.64
N LEU A 385 33.51 7.71 11.80
CA LEU A 385 32.37 8.54 12.12
C LEU A 385 31.11 7.68 12.24
N THR A 386 30.39 7.79 13.34
CA THR A 386 29.07 7.15 13.49
C THR A 386 28.15 8.13 14.18
N ASP A 387 26.87 8.13 13.82
CA ASP A 387 25.88 8.77 14.68
C ASP A 387 25.67 7.91 15.95
N LYS A 388 25.14 8.52 17.02
CA LYS A 388 25.01 8.05 18.42
C LYS A 388 24.34 6.67 18.64
N GLU A 389 23.93 5.97 17.60
CA GLU A 389 23.16 4.73 17.63
C GLU A 389 23.92 3.51 18.20
N LEU A 390 25.25 3.57 18.34
CA LEU A 390 26.03 2.51 19.02
C LEU A 390 25.96 2.58 20.56
N ASN A 391 25.38 3.63 21.14
CA ASN A 391 25.30 3.83 22.59
C ASN A 391 23.86 3.73 23.13
N ALA A 392 23.23 2.56 22.99
CA ALA A 392 21.97 2.26 23.67
C ALA A 392 22.21 1.61 25.04
N LYS A 393 22.47 2.45 26.06
CA LYS A 393 22.29 2.20 27.52
C LYS A 393 22.97 0.96 28.13
N HIS A 394 24.22 1.11 28.53
CA HIS A 394 24.73 0.41 29.72
C HIS A 394 24.16 1.05 30.99
N PRO A 395 23.63 0.30 31.98
CA PRO A 395 23.54 0.81 33.33
C PRO A 395 24.98 0.96 33.85
N ALA A 396 25.29 2.15 34.36
CA ALA A 396 26.57 2.45 34.98
C ALA A 396 26.90 1.41 36.07
N ASN A 397 27.97 0.64 35.86
CA ASN A 397 28.96 0.21 36.86
C ASN A 397 29.83 -0.94 36.32
N SER A 398 30.92 -0.60 35.63
CA SER A 398 32.20 -1.31 35.77
C SER A 398 33.32 -0.50 35.10
N PRO A 399 34.40 -0.14 35.80
CA PRO A 399 35.58 0.47 35.19
C PRO A 399 36.47 -0.66 34.67
N ASP A 400 36.51 -0.85 33.35
CA ASP A 400 37.66 -1.35 32.59
C ASP A 400 37.17 -1.89 31.24
N HIS A 401 37.23 -1.07 30.20
CA HIS A 401 37.66 -1.46 28.85
C HIS A 401 37.66 -0.23 27.95
N MET A 402 38.80 0.46 27.92
CA MET A 402 39.26 1.06 26.67
C MET A 402 39.62 -0.10 25.73
N MET A 403 38.73 -0.41 24.79
CA MET A 403 39.16 -1.06 23.55
C MET A 403 39.15 0.00 22.46
N GLY A 404 40.35 0.30 21.96
CA GLY A 404 40.54 1.00 20.69
C GLY A 404 40.00 0.14 19.55
N ILE A 405 39.28 0.81 18.66
CA ILE A 405 38.74 0.28 17.39
C ILE A 405 39.87 -0.12 16.45
#